data_AF-A0A1Y0G1R6-F1
#
_entry.id   AF-A0A1Y0G1R6-F1
#
_cell.length_a   1.000
_cell.length_b   1.000
_cell.length_c   1.000
_cell.angle_alpha   90.00
_cell.angle_beta   90.00
_cell.angle_gamma   90.00
#
_symmetry.space_group_name_H-M   'P 1'
#
loop_
_entity.id
_entity.type
_entity.pdbx_description
1 polymer ?
#
loop_
_entity_poly.entity_id
_entity_poly.type
_entity_poly.pdbx_seq_one_letter_code
_entity_poly.pdbx_strand_id
1 'polypeptide(L)'
;MTHMQGFDVKGKVIYFLLLFIGALVSVQQVQASLPYCADIFSNGVQTFGPGSYVHFDYNAQVVNASSAELNTLGVQNNAWSIRKSCAPETCSATGIELPRLVDDREYMTGSSVEVVIPAKKKITVGNGDINHFGRVAVSEWATAEFSTNHNVYVIDRLHVGYKSSVRLPAGEYWVRDLRLEVESRIDVMGEGTVNLYVIDSLLVPLNVKLNENTKNPAQMTIYTYSASEFYVGSQTYAFIRTDNEVFMHHRARINGGVLAQFIDMRTESQVVYNAAAAQTLDFKNICRASSGYPIPTTEFANISYPDTTEEPFVVITGEVHSFWDASDLMLMVGSEPVALIRVRDGVYRFEVTYYLPGWYNRFDISLDSPNGYLEHRGTVTYHPAEVYVEIDPEDLQTDAETITLTGTFGIPGPQHNIEWHGLVLVADHLPSELPVTITEVTENSGRFSVEAPLVPGDNYFSVRVINTPGEIPWESGISIFRTSGFE
;
A
#
# COMPACT_ATOMS: atom_id res chain seq x y z
N MET A 1 -36.67 -78.33 48.05
CA MET A 1 -35.69 -79.10 48.86
C MET A 1 -34.34 -79.00 48.16
N THR A 2 -33.32 -78.54 48.89
CA THR A 2 -31.86 -78.62 48.62
C THR A 2 -31.37 -77.97 47.31
N HIS A 3 -30.35 -77.11 47.27
CA HIS A 3 -29.45 -76.58 48.29
C HIS A 3 -28.77 -75.34 47.69
N MET A 4 -28.44 -74.37 48.55
CA MET A 4 -27.60 -73.19 48.26
C MET A 4 -26.17 -73.58 47.85
N GLN A 5 -25.52 -72.70 47.08
CA GLN A 5 -24.19 -72.08 47.28
C GLN A 5 -23.81 -71.37 45.96
N GLY A 6 -23.14 -70.22 45.89
CA GLY A 6 -22.42 -69.41 46.86
C GLY A 6 -21.57 -68.40 46.06
N PHE A 7 -21.37 -67.23 46.66
CA PHE A 7 -20.57 -66.08 46.23
C PHE A 7 -19.22 -66.40 45.55
N ASP A 8 -18.76 -65.55 44.61
CA ASP A 8 -17.60 -64.68 44.90
C ASP A 8 -17.52 -63.44 43.98
N VAL A 9 -17.15 -62.33 44.59
CA VAL A 9 -16.95 -60.99 44.04
C VAL A 9 -15.45 -60.74 44.03
N LYS A 10 -14.85 -60.43 42.87
CA LYS A 10 -13.74 -59.47 42.68
C LYS A 10 -13.19 -59.55 41.26
N GLY A 11 -13.06 -58.40 40.61
CA GLY A 11 -12.34 -58.30 39.34
C GLY A 11 -12.79 -57.15 38.44
N LYS A 12 -12.93 -55.95 39.00
CA LYS A 12 -12.85 -54.72 38.19
C LYS A 12 -11.40 -54.51 37.75
N VAL A 13 -11.26 -53.78 36.64
CA VAL A 13 -10.04 -53.18 36.08
C VAL A 13 -9.40 -54.04 34.98
N ILE A 14 -9.07 -53.38 33.86
CA ILE A 14 -8.55 -53.90 32.58
C ILE A 14 -9.66 -54.22 31.55
N TYR A 15 -10.38 -53.18 31.09
CA TYR A 15 -10.87 -53.03 29.71
C TYR A 15 -11.24 -51.56 29.48
N PHE A 16 -10.30 -50.65 29.76
CA PHE A 16 -10.45 -49.21 29.51
C PHE A 16 -9.16 -48.62 28.95
N LEU A 17 -8.46 -49.39 28.12
CA LEU A 17 -7.16 -49.03 27.59
C LEU A 17 -6.92 -49.72 26.24
N LEU A 18 -7.74 -49.43 25.23
CA LEU A 18 -7.50 -49.74 23.80
C LEU A 18 -8.63 -49.26 22.86
N LEU A 19 -9.04 -47.98 22.93
CA LEU A 19 -9.75 -47.29 21.84
C LEU A 19 -9.82 -45.77 22.07
N PHE A 20 -8.72 -45.19 22.57
CA PHE A 20 -8.56 -43.74 22.81
C PHE A 20 -7.34 -43.15 22.10
N ILE A 21 -6.91 -43.75 20.99
CA ILE A 21 -5.86 -43.23 20.11
C ILE A 21 -6.36 -43.41 18.68
N GLY A 22 -6.94 -42.35 18.12
CA GLY A 22 -7.58 -42.41 16.80
C GLY A 22 -8.49 -41.23 16.49
N ALA A 23 -8.64 -40.26 17.39
CA ALA A 23 -9.09 -38.92 17.01
C ALA A 23 -7.92 -38.18 16.36
N LEU A 24 -7.56 -38.60 15.14
CA LEU A 24 -6.84 -37.75 14.19
C LEU A 24 -7.75 -36.54 13.95
N VAL A 25 -7.49 -35.48 14.71
CA VAL A 25 -7.97 -34.14 14.38
C VAL A 25 -7.29 -33.79 13.07
N SER A 26 -7.93 -34.16 11.96
CA SER A 26 -7.66 -33.57 10.66
C SER A 26 -8.01 -32.10 10.79
N VAL A 27 -7.01 -31.29 11.13
CA VAL A 27 -7.05 -29.85 10.93
C VAL A 27 -7.17 -29.67 9.43
N GLN A 28 -8.41 -29.57 8.95
CA GLN A 28 -8.66 -29.09 7.61
C GLN A 28 -8.11 -27.68 7.58
N GLN A 29 -6.97 -27.49 6.91
CA GLN A 29 -6.51 -26.17 6.54
C GLN A 29 -7.58 -25.61 5.60
N VAL A 30 -8.46 -24.77 6.15
CA VAL A 30 -9.31 -23.91 5.34
C VAL A 30 -8.36 -22.90 4.71
N GLN A 31 -7.81 -23.26 3.54
CA GLN A 31 -7.25 -22.26 2.65
C GLN A 31 -8.43 -21.47 2.09
N ALA A 32 -8.90 -20.48 2.86
CA ALA A 32 -9.79 -19.46 2.37
C ALA A 32 -8.96 -18.44 1.59
N SER A 33 -8.45 -18.85 0.43
CA SER A 33 -8.06 -17.89 -0.59
C SER A 33 -9.27 -17.64 -1.50
N LEU A 34 -9.94 -16.52 -1.22
CA LEU A 34 -10.65 -15.64 -2.16
C LEU A 34 -12.14 -15.91 -2.47
N PRO A 35 -12.94 -14.84 -2.78
CA PRO A 35 -12.44 -13.66 -3.48
C PRO A 35 -12.87 -12.26 -2.99
N TYR A 36 -11.85 -11.40 -2.92
CA TYR A 36 -11.89 -9.94 -3.03
C TYR A 36 -12.92 -9.44 -4.08
N CYS A 37 -13.19 -10.21 -5.14
CA CYS A 37 -14.24 -9.92 -6.11
C CYS A 37 -15.65 -9.84 -5.50
N ALA A 38 -16.01 -10.70 -4.55
CA ALA A 38 -17.32 -10.65 -3.92
C ALA A 38 -17.47 -9.41 -3.03
N ASP A 39 -16.37 -8.97 -2.40
CA ASP A 39 -16.32 -7.73 -1.63
C ASP A 39 -16.39 -6.50 -2.55
N ILE A 40 -15.75 -6.59 -3.72
CA ILE A 40 -15.76 -5.52 -4.72
C ILE A 40 -17.11 -5.39 -5.40
N PHE A 41 -17.71 -6.50 -5.81
CA PHE A 41 -19.03 -6.51 -6.44
C PHE A 41 -20.13 -6.74 -5.40
N SER A 42 -19.94 -6.28 -4.16
CA SER A 42 -20.78 -6.60 -3.01
C SER A 42 -22.21 -6.08 -3.08
N ASN A 43 -22.46 -5.00 -3.83
CA ASN A 43 -23.75 -4.31 -3.82
C ASN A 43 -24.27 -3.90 -5.21
N GLY A 44 -23.92 -4.67 -6.25
CA GLY A 44 -24.40 -4.45 -7.62
C GLY A 44 -23.67 -3.34 -8.37
N VAL A 45 -23.58 -2.13 -7.81
CA VAL A 45 -22.78 -1.04 -8.38
C VAL A 45 -21.88 -0.45 -7.30
N GLN A 46 -20.62 -0.21 -7.64
CA GLN A 46 -19.62 0.35 -6.74
C GLN A 46 -18.67 1.23 -7.56
N THR A 47 -17.93 2.14 -6.90
CA THR A 47 -16.96 2.98 -7.59
C THR A 47 -15.57 2.97 -6.95
N PHE A 48 -14.58 3.45 -7.71
CA PHE A 48 -13.21 3.70 -7.25
C PHE A 48 -12.69 5.04 -7.77
N GLY A 49 -11.67 5.60 -7.14
CA GLY A 49 -10.95 6.77 -7.63
C GLY A 49 -11.61 8.12 -7.33
N PRO A 50 -10.79 9.19 -7.32
CA PRO A 50 -11.19 10.49 -6.78
C PRO A 50 -12.38 11.07 -7.53
N GLY A 51 -13.31 11.66 -6.77
CA GLY A 51 -14.52 12.29 -7.30
C GLY A 51 -15.56 11.31 -7.85
N SER A 52 -15.39 10.01 -7.62
CA SER A 52 -16.29 8.98 -8.12
C SER A 52 -17.75 9.15 -7.69
N TYR A 53 -18.69 8.78 -8.57
CA TYR A 53 -20.11 8.87 -8.27
C TYR A 53 -20.95 7.84 -9.03
N VAL A 54 -22.16 7.59 -8.50
CA VAL A 54 -23.25 6.90 -9.20
C VAL A 54 -24.42 7.85 -9.38
N HIS A 55 -24.84 8.06 -10.63
CA HIS A 55 -25.96 8.92 -10.98
C HIS A 55 -27.14 8.10 -11.51
N PHE A 56 -28.28 8.22 -10.83
CA PHE A 56 -29.54 7.60 -11.18
C PHE A 56 -30.50 8.64 -11.76
N ASP A 57 -30.76 8.52 -13.06
CA ASP A 57 -31.82 9.29 -13.73
C ASP A 57 -33.21 8.68 -13.45
N TYR A 58 -34.24 9.17 -14.14
CA TYR A 58 -35.64 8.82 -13.91
C TYR A 58 -35.89 7.30 -13.91
N ASN A 59 -36.28 6.77 -12.76
CA ASN A 59 -36.55 5.34 -12.53
C ASN A 59 -35.39 4.38 -12.85
N ALA A 60 -34.15 4.86 -12.92
CA ALA A 60 -32.97 3.99 -12.96
C ALA A 60 -32.80 3.26 -11.61
N GLN A 61 -32.39 1.99 -11.63
CA GLN A 61 -32.30 1.18 -10.41
C GLN A 61 -31.16 0.16 -10.40
N VAL A 62 -30.56 -0.01 -9.24
CA VAL A 62 -29.97 -1.29 -8.80
C VAL A 62 -31.09 -2.12 -8.18
N VAL A 63 -31.34 -3.29 -8.74
CA VAL A 63 -32.34 -4.24 -8.26
C VAL A 63 -31.63 -5.35 -7.50
N ASN A 64 -32.21 -5.78 -6.38
CA ASN A 64 -31.64 -6.75 -5.46
C ASN A 64 -30.29 -6.31 -4.89
N ALA A 65 -30.10 -5.00 -4.67
CA ALA A 65 -28.98 -4.50 -3.91
C ALA A 65 -28.96 -5.15 -2.52
N SER A 66 -27.78 -5.52 -2.04
CA SER A 66 -27.57 -6.05 -0.69
C SER A 66 -27.73 -4.99 0.41
N SER A 67 -27.60 -3.71 0.05
CA SER A 67 -27.83 -2.54 0.93
C SER A 67 -28.30 -1.34 0.10
N ALA A 68 -28.96 -0.37 0.73
CA ALA A 68 -29.22 0.93 0.12
C ALA A 68 -27.97 1.83 0.08
N GLU A 69 -26.91 1.47 0.82
CA GLU A 69 -25.65 2.22 0.84
C GLU A 69 -24.65 1.65 -0.18
N LEU A 70 -24.22 2.47 -1.14
CA LEU A 70 -23.24 2.13 -2.16
C LEU A 70 -21.86 2.64 -1.72
N ASN A 71 -20.81 1.83 -1.89
CA ASN A 71 -19.40 2.23 -1.75
C ASN A 71 -19.01 3.10 -2.94
N THR A 72 -19.32 4.38 -2.79
CA THR A 72 -18.97 5.47 -3.68
C THR A 72 -18.84 6.75 -2.86
N LEU A 73 -18.12 7.73 -3.39
CA LEU A 73 -18.03 9.06 -2.77
C LEU A 73 -19.34 9.85 -2.93
N GLY A 74 -20.12 9.60 -3.98
CA GLY A 74 -21.34 10.35 -4.27
C GLY A 74 -22.43 9.52 -4.93
N VAL A 75 -23.68 9.75 -4.51
CA VAL A 75 -24.86 9.25 -5.19
C VAL A 75 -25.75 10.42 -5.57
N GLN A 76 -26.13 10.50 -6.83
CA GLN A 76 -27.08 11.48 -7.35
C GLN A 76 -28.38 10.78 -7.72
N ASN A 77 -29.47 11.11 -7.03
CA ASN A 77 -30.78 10.52 -7.30
C ASN A 77 -31.70 11.55 -7.96
N ASN A 78 -32.42 11.13 -9.00
CA ASN A 78 -33.50 11.93 -9.57
C ASN A 78 -34.71 11.97 -8.62
N ALA A 79 -35.02 13.15 -8.08
CA ALA A 79 -36.09 13.39 -7.10
C ALA A 79 -37.50 13.13 -7.64
N TRP A 80 -37.69 13.09 -8.96
CA TRP A 80 -38.98 12.82 -9.60
C TRP A 80 -39.21 11.33 -9.88
N SER A 81 -38.23 10.46 -9.62
CA SER A 81 -38.38 9.02 -9.79
C SER A 81 -39.46 8.45 -8.88
N ILE A 82 -40.39 7.70 -9.48
CA ILE A 82 -41.40 6.93 -8.74
C ILE A 82 -40.82 5.62 -8.21
N ARG A 83 -39.73 5.15 -8.80
CA ARG A 83 -38.98 3.98 -8.37
C ARG A 83 -37.76 4.40 -7.56
N LYS A 84 -37.49 3.61 -6.53
CA LYS A 84 -36.36 3.81 -5.62
C LYS A 84 -35.10 3.19 -6.21
N SER A 85 -33.99 3.92 -6.18
CA SER A 85 -32.76 3.57 -6.91
C SER A 85 -32.09 2.29 -6.45
N CYS A 86 -32.26 1.83 -5.20
CA CYS A 86 -31.70 0.56 -4.68
C CYS A 86 -32.78 -0.51 -4.43
N ALA A 87 -34.06 -0.24 -4.74
CA ALA A 87 -35.19 -1.16 -4.69
C ALA A 87 -35.18 -2.16 -3.50
N PRO A 88 -35.82 -1.83 -2.34
CA PRO A 88 -36.96 -0.92 -2.20
C PRO A 88 -36.61 0.50 -1.73
N GLU A 89 -35.34 0.79 -1.47
CA GLU A 89 -34.90 2.06 -0.86
C GLU A 89 -34.18 2.97 -1.86
N THR A 90 -34.11 4.27 -1.55
CA THR A 90 -33.29 5.21 -2.33
C THR A 90 -31.82 4.96 -1.96
N CYS A 91 -30.95 4.81 -2.95
CA CYS A 91 -29.52 4.64 -2.69
C CYS A 91 -28.90 5.88 -2.04
N SER A 92 -27.97 5.66 -1.12
CA SER A 92 -27.07 6.67 -0.56
C SER A 92 -25.60 6.26 -0.74
N ALA A 93 -24.70 7.25 -0.70
CA ALA A 93 -23.26 7.00 -0.69
C ALA A 93 -22.79 6.69 0.74
N THR A 94 -21.86 5.75 0.90
CA THR A 94 -21.11 5.59 2.17
C THR A 94 -20.05 6.68 2.35
N GLY A 95 -19.66 7.38 1.27
CA GLY A 95 -18.53 8.30 1.27
C GLY A 95 -17.18 7.59 1.19
N ILE A 96 -17.17 6.27 0.99
CA ILE A 96 -16.00 5.42 0.86
C ILE A 96 -16.00 4.83 -0.54
N GLU A 97 -14.86 4.87 -1.21
CA GLU A 97 -14.64 4.19 -2.48
C GLU A 97 -13.90 2.87 -2.31
N LEU A 98 -14.03 2.00 -3.29
CA LEU A 98 -13.29 0.75 -3.32
C LEU A 98 -11.89 0.95 -3.92
N PRO A 99 -10.93 0.08 -3.57
CA PRO A 99 -9.66 0.01 -4.28
C PRO A 99 -9.86 -0.26 -5.78
N ARG A 100 -9.04 0.40 -6.60
CA ARG A 100 -9.01 0.16 -8.04
C ARG A 100 -8.56 -1.27 -8.32
N LEU A 101 -9.37 -2.00 -9.08
CA LEU A 101 -8.97 -3.29 -9.65
C LEU A 101 -8.00 -3.06 -10.81
N VAL A 102 -6.76 -3.53 -10.73
CA VAL A 102 -5.77 -3.40 -11.82
C VAL A 102 -5.45 -4.79 -12.37
N ASP A 103 -5.44 -4.93 -13.70
CA ASP A 103 -4.73 -6.02 -14.38
C ASP A 103 -3.49 -5.37 -14.98
N ASP A 104 -2.31 -5.82 -14.57
CA ASP A 104 -1.01 -5.34 -15.04
C ASP A 104 -0.61 -5.93 -16.40
N ARG A 105 -1.39 -6.90 -16.88
CA ARG A 105 -1.17 -7.54 -18.17
C ARG A 105 -2.00 -6.83 -19.21
N GLU A 106 -1.36 -6.33 -20.26
CA GLU A 106 -2.03 -5.90 -21.48
C GLU A 106 -1.46 -6.67 -22.66
N TYR A 107 -2.29 -7.51 -23.29
CA TYR A 107 -1.87 -8.27 -24.45
C TYR A 107 -2.26 -7.56 -25.74
N MET A 108 -1.24 -7.13 -26.47
CA MET A 108 -1.38 -6.59 -27.81
C MET A 108 -0.78 -7.57 -28.82
N THR A 109 -1.25 -7.52 -30.06
CA THR A 109 -0.71 -8.36 -31.14
C THR A 109 -0.44 -7.54 -32.40
N GLY A 110 0.70 -7.82 -33.04
CA GLY A 110 1.00 -7.37 -34.41
C GLY A 110 0.65 -8.41 -35.47
N SER A 111 -0.13 -9.44 -35.13
CA SER A 111 -0.51 -10.51 -36.07
C SER A 111 -1.22 -9.92 -37.30
N SER A 112 -0.87 -10.41 -38.48
CA SER A 112 -1.55 -10.07 -39.74
C SER A 112 -2.62 -11.11 -40.11
N VAL A 113 -2.92 -12.08 -39.24
CA VAL A 113 -3.90 -13.13 -39.52
C VAL A 113 -5.30 -12.53 -39.53
N GLU A 114 -5.98 -12.66 -40.66
CA GLU A 114 -7.36 -12.23 -40.83
C GLU A 114 -8.30 -13.43 -40.99
N VAL A 115 -9.40 -13.42 -40.24
CA VAL A 115 -10.47 -14.40 -40.36
C VAL A 115 -11.77 -13.67 -40.68
N VAL A 116 -12.36 -13.99 -41.83
CA VAL A 116 -13.66 -13.46 -42.25
C VAL A 116 -14.66 -14.60 -42.28
N ILE A 117 -15.74 -14.47 -41.52
CA ILE A 117 -16.85 -15.43 -41.48
C ILE A 117 -17.95 -14.87 -42.39
N PRO A 118 -18.20 -15.46 -43.57
CA PRO A 118 -19.18 -14.95 -44.51
C PRO A 118 -20.60 -15.00 -43.95
N ALA A 119 -21.46 -14.15 -44.50
CA ALA A 119 -22.86 -14.04 -44.07
C ALA A 119 -23.56 -15.41 -44.03
N LYS A 120 -24.34 -15.64 -42.96
CA LYS A 120 -25.10 -16.89 -42.72
C LYS A 120 -24.24 -18.17 -42.66
N LYS A 121 -22.93 -18.05 -42.53
CA LYS A 121 -22.04 -19.20 -42.32
C LYS A 121 -21.66 -19.34 -40.87
N LYS A 122 -21.27 -20.56 -40.49
CA LYS A 122 -20.63 -20.87 -39.22
C LYS A 122 -19.20 -21.32 -39.49
N ILE A 123 -18.22 -20.72 -38.84
CA ILE A 123 -16.80 -21.10 -38.96
C ILE A 123 -16.17 -21.17 -37.57
N THR A 124 -15.29 -22.15 -37.36
CA THR A 124 -14.46 -22.25 -36.16
C THR A 124 -13.22 -21.37 -36.31
N VAL A 125 -12.98 -20.51 -35.32
CA VAL A 125 -11.82 -19.60 -35.25
C VAL A 125 -10.78 -20.19 -34.28
N GLY A 126 -9.51 -20.12 -34.65
CA GLY A 126 -8.41 -20.61 -33.80
C GLY A 126 -8.20 -22.12 -33.82
N ASN A 127 -8.40 -22.76 -34.97
CA ASN A 127 -7.95 -24.14 -35.18
C ASN A 127 -6.43 -24.20 -35.34
N GLY A 128 -5.81 -25.31 -34.92
CA GLY A 128 -4.35 -25.49 -34.95
C GLY A 128 -3.66 -24.72 -33.83
N ASP A 129 -2.54 -24.06 -34.15
CA ASP A 129 -1.70 -23.30 -33.22
C ASP A 129 -1.93 -21.77 -33.28
N ILE A 130 -3.04 -21.32 -33.89
CA ILE A 130 -3.31 -19.90 -34.13
C ILE A 130 -4.28 -19.35 -33.08
N ASN A 131 -3.79 -18.45 -32.22
CA ASN A 131 -4.61 -17.75 -31.23
C ASN A 131 -4.39 -16.22 -31.21
N HIS A 132 -3.58 -15.69 -32.13
CA HIS A 132 -3.36 -14.25 -32.32
C HIS A 132 -3.89 -13.78 -33.69
N PHE A 133 -4.76 -12.78 -33.69
CA PHE A 133 -5.45 -12.30 -34.89
C PHE A 133 -5.29 -10.79 -35.08
N GLY A 134 -4.96 -10.36 -36.30
CA GLY A 134 -5.04 -8.96 -36.70
C GLY A 134 -6.47 -8.51 -36.98
N ARG A 135 -7.34 -9.45 -37.39
CA ARG A 135 -8.76 -9.17 -37.61
C ARG A 135 -9.60 -10.44 -37.55
N VAL A 136 -10.71 -10.37 -36.84
CA VAL A 136 -11.81 -11.35 -36.94
C VAL A 136 -13.08 -10.57 -37.30
N ALA A 137 -13.65 -10.84 -38.48
CA ALA A 137 -14.85 -10.17 -38.97
C ALA A 137 -15.98 -11.19 -39.16
N VAL A 138 -17.05 -11.04 -38.41
CA VAL A 138 -18.24 -11.89 -38.47
C VAL A 138 -19.32 -11.14 -39.24
N SER A 139 -19.59 -11.56 -40.48
CA SER A 139 -20.64 -10.93 -41.31
C SER A 139 -22.04 -11.20 -40.77
N GLU A 140 -23.02 -10.53 -41.35
CA GLU A 140 -24.41 -10.58 -40.94
C GLU A 140 -24.98 -12.01 -40.87
N TRP A 141 -25.72 -12.29 -39.79
CA TRP A 141 -26.27 -13.61 -39.46
C TRP A 141 -25.26 -14.76 -39.42
N ALA A 142 -23.96 -14.47 -39.41
CA ALA A 142 -22.93 -15.48 -39.34
C ALA A 142 -22.64 -15.87 -37.88
N THR A 143 -21.90 -16.95 -37.70
CA THR A 143 -21.45 -17.41 -36.38
C THR A 143 -19.97 -17.73 -36.41
N ALA A 144 -19.20 -17.03 -35.59
CA ALA A 144 -17.82 -17.41 -35.26
C ALA A 144 -17.85 -18.26 -33.98
N GLU A 145 -17.26 -19.44 -34.01
CA GLU A 145 -17.10 -20.30 -32.84
C GLU A 145 -15.62 -20.45 -32.51
N PHE A 146 -15.18 -19.93 -31.37
CA PHE A 146 -13.77 -20.05 -31.00
C PHE A 146 -13.44 -21.47 -30.54
N SER A 147 -12.29 -21.96 -30.94
CA SER A 147 -11.80 -23.29 -30.61
C SER A 147 -11.45 -23.42 -29.13
N THR A 148 -11.52 -24.64 -28.60
CA THR A 148 -11.03 -24.97 -27.25
C THR A 148 -9.54 -25.33 -27.23
N ASN A 149 -8.84 -25.25 -28.37
CA ASN A 149 -7.40 -25.56 -28.45
C ASN A 149 -6.52 -24.57 -27.66
N HIS A 150 -7.05 -23.38 -27.40
CA HIS A 150 -6.37 -22.33 -26.67
C HIS A 150 -7.29 -21.80 -25.57
N ASN A 151 -6.68 -21.42 -24.46
CA ASN A 151 -7.32 -20.76 -23.32
C ASN A 151 -7.14 -19.24 -23.34
N VAL A 152 -6.26 -18.71 -24.22
CA VAL A 152 -6.00 -17.29 -24.39
C VAL A 152 -6.05 -16.95 -25.88
N TYR A 153 -6.82 -15.92 -26.21
CA TYR A 153 -6.92 -15.34 -27.54
C TYR A 153 -6.58 -13.86 -27.51
N VAL A 154 -5.77 -13.41 -28.46
CA VAL A 154 -5.40 -11.99 -28.61
C VAL A 154 -5.83 -11.50 -29.98
N ILE A 155 -6.70 -10.51 -30.03
CA ILE A 155 -7.40 -10.04 -31.22
C ILE A 155 -7.25 -8.53 -31.32
N ASP A 156 -6.62 -8.08 -32.40
CA ASP A 156 -6.44 -6.65 -32.65
C ASP A 156 -7.77 -5.96 -32.97
N ARG A 157 -8.61 -6.58 -33.82
CA ARG A 157 -9.94 -6.08 -34.20
C ARG A 157 -10.95 -7.21 -34.29
N LEU A 158 -12.01 -7.16 -33.49
CA LEU A 158 -13.14 -8.07 -33.56
C LEU A 158 -14.39 -7.30 -33.96
N HIS A 159 -14.90 -7.57 -35.17
CA HIS A 159 -16.14 -6.97 -35.67
C HIS A 159 -17.23 -8.04 -35.74
N VAL A 160 -18.34 -7.80 -35.04
CA VAL A 160 -19.51 -8.68 -34.96
C VAL A 160 -20.70 -7.98 -35.61
N GLY A 161 -20.98 -8.34 -36.87
CA GLY A 161 -22.00 -7.70 -37.70
C GLY A 161 -23.44 -7.97 -37.27
N TYR A 162 -24.39 -7.32 -37.95
CA TYR A 162 -25.82 -7.41 -37.68
C TYR A 162 -26.33 -8.84 -37.46
N LYS A 163 -27.00 -9.08 -36.33
CA LYS A 163 -27.57 -10.40 -35.95
C LYS A 163 -26.59 -11.57 -36.00
N SER A 164 -25.28 -11.30 -35.96
CA SER A 164 -24.26 -12.34 -35.93
C SER A 164 -23.92 -12.73 -34.48
N SER A 165 -23.28 -13.87 -34.34
CA SER A 165 -22.93 -14.44 -33.04
C SER A 165 -21.44 -14.78 -32.97
N VAL A 166 -20.79 -14.39 -31.89
CA VAL A 166 -19.51 -14.95 -31.46
C VAL A 166 -19.76 -15.90 -30.30
N ARG A 167 -19.25 -17.13 -30.39
CA ARG A 167 -19.37 -18.15 -29.33
C ARG A 167 -17.99 -18.43 -28.76
N LEU A 168 -17.83 -18.19 -27.47
CA LEU A 168 -16.55 -18.24 -26.77
C LEU A 168 -16.53 -19.39 -25.77
N PRO A 169 -15.63 -20.38 -25.86
CA PRO A 169 -15.37 -21.28 -24.75
C PRO A 169 -14.73 -20.52 -23.57
N ALA A 170 -14.72 -21.14 -22.39
CA ALA A 170 -14.05 -20.58 -21.23
C ALA A 170 -12.57 -20.26 -21.53
N GLY A 171 -12.11 -19.07 -21.12
CA GLY A 171 -10.79 -18.55 -21.47
C GLY A 171 -10.65 -17.04 -21.28
N GLU A 172 -9.49 -16.51 -21.66
CA GLU A 172 -9.16 -15.08 -21.67
C GLU A 172 -9.15 -14.57 -23.12
N TYR A 173 -9.84 -13.46 -23.37
CA TYR A 173 -9.99 -12.86 -24.69
C TYR A 173 -9.57 -11.40 -24.62
N TRP A 174 -8.41 -11.11 -25.18
CA TRP A 174 -7.83 -9.78 -25.26
C TRP A 174 -8.19 -9.16 -26.59
N VAL A 175 -9.09 -8.20 -26.58
CA VAL A 175 -9.59 -7.53 -27.79
C VAL A 175 -9.22 -6.07 -27.71
N ARG A 176 -8.41 -5.57 -28.64
CA ARG A 176 -8.11 -4.13 -28.64
C ARG A 176 -9.35 -3.32 -29.02
N ASP A 177 -9.83 -3.53 -30.25
CA ASP A 177 -11.03 -2.89 -30.80
C ASP A 177 -12.16 -3.91 -30.97
N LEU A 178 -13.18 -3.82 -30.11
CA LEU A 178 -14.39 -4.64 -30.17
C LEU A 178 -15.57 -3.84 -30.73
N ARG A 179 -15.94 -4.13 -31.97
CA ARG A 179 -17.09 -3.51 -32.64
C ARG A 179 -18.27 -4.48 -32.72
N LEU A 180 -19.35 -4.11 -32.05
CA LEU A 180 -20.63 -4.80 -32.11
C LEU A 180 -21.61 -4.04 -33.00
N GLU A 181 -22.51 -4.74 -33.69
CA GLU A 181 -23.63 -4.15 -34.43
C GLU A 181 -24.97 -4.53 -33.80
N VAL A 182 -26.03 -3.86 -34.25
CA VAL A 182 -27.39 -4.04 -33.71
C VAL A 182 -27.79 -5.52 -33.70
N GLU A 183 -28.40 -5.96 -32.60
CA GLU A 183 -28.87 -7.34 -32.38
C GLU A 183 -27.77 -8.44 -32.47
N SER A 184 -26.48 -8.08 -32.45
CA SER A 184 -25.39 -9.06 -32.37
C SER A 184 -25.30 -9.72 -30.99
N ARG A 185 -24.53 -10.81 -30.90
CA ARG A 185 -24.41 -11.61 -29.68
C ARG A 185 -22.98 -12.05 -29.40
N ILE A 186 -22.60 -12.07 -28.12
CA ILE A 186 -21.47 -12.84 -27.61
C ILE A 186 -22.03 -13.87 -26.63
N ASP A 187 -21.92 -15.14 -26.95
CA ASP A 187 -22.45 -16.25 -26.15
C ASP A 187 -21.29 -17.06 -25.54
N VAL A 188 -21.42 -17.45 -24.27
CA VAL A 188 -20.46 -18.33 -23.58
C VAL A 188 -20.79 -19.80 -23.90
N MET A 189 -19.78 -20.61 -24.18
CA MET A 189 -19.93 -22.05 -24.40
C MET A 189 -19.50 -22.86 -23.17
N GLY A 190 -20.35 -23.80 -22.77
CA GLY A 190 -20.10 -24.65 -21.61
C GLY A 190 -20.34 -23.93 -20.28
N GLU A 191 -19.76 -24.47 -19.21
CA GLU A 191 -20.01 -24.04 -17.82
C GLU A 191 -18.91 -23.12 -17.25
N GLY A 192 -17.82 -22.90 -17.98
CA GLY A 192 -16.71 -22.07 -17.51
C GLY A 192 -16.92 -20.57 -17.73
N THR A 193 -15.95 -19.78 -17.28
CA THR A 193 -15.97 -18.31 -17.37
C THR A 193 -15.17 -17.79 -18.57
N VAL A 194 -15.77 -16.85 -19.29
CA VAL A 194 -15.11 -16.02 -20.31
C VAL A 194 -14.66 -14.73 -19.66
N ASN A 195 -13.36 -14.46 -19.70
CA ASN A 195 -12.77 -13.19 -19.28
C ASN A 195 -12.49 -12.34 -20.51
N LEU A 196 -13.34 -11.34 -20.76
CA LEU A 196 -13.25 -10.46 -21.92
C LEU A 196 -12.55 -9.16 -21.52
N TYR A 197 -11.36 -8.94 -22.06
CA TYR A 197 -10.59 -7.72 -21.91
C TYR A 197 -10.76 -6.87 -23.18
N VAL A 198 -11.21 -5.63 -23.01
CA VAL A 198 -11.40 -4.65 -24.09
C VAL A 198 -10.49 -3.46 -23.81
N ILE A 199 -9.49 -3.24 -24.66
CA ILE A 199 -8.48 -2.19 -24.44
C ILE A 199 -9.07 -0.82 -24.76
N ASP A 200 -9.76 -0.70 -25.89
CA ASP A 200 -10.45 0.53 -26.25
C ASP A 200 -11.80 0.62 -25.51
N SER A 201 -12.67 1.52 -25.95
CA SER A 201 -14.02 1.65 -25.38
C SER A 201 -14.93 0.49 -25.80
N LEU A 202 -15.76 0.00 -24.87
CA LEU A 202 -16.78 -1.00 -25.16
C LEU A 202 -18.11 -0.33 -25.48
N LEU A 203 -18.55 -0.41 -26.74
CA LEU A 203 -19.88 0.01 -27.17
C LEU A 203 -20.79 -1.22 -27.32
N VAL A 204 -21.92 -1.24 -26.61
CA VAL A 204 -22.95 -2.28 -26.69
C VAL A 204 -24.24 -1.69 -27.30
N PRO A 205 -24.44 -1.79 -28.63
CA PRO A 205 -25.56 -1.20 -29.34
C PRO A 205 -26.94 -1.74 -28.97
N LEU A 206 -27.95 -1.19 -29.67
CA LEU A 206 -29.36 -1.58 -29.59
C LEU A 206 -29.54 -3.11 -29.64
N ASN A 207 -30.22 -3.65 -28.63
CA ASN A 207 -30.59 -5.07 -28.52
C ASN A 207 -29.43 -6.08 -28.60
N VAL A 208 -28.19 -5.66 -28.38
CA VAL A 208 -27.05 -6.56 -28.28
C VAL A 208 -27.12 -7.40 -27.01
N LYS A 209 -26.70 -8.65 -27.10
CA LYS A 209 -26.78 -9.63 -26.02
C LYS A 209 -25.41 -10.18 -25.67
N LEU A 210 -24.98 -9.96 -24.44
CA LEU A 210 -23.72 -10.49 -23.92
C LEU A 210 -24.03 -11.53 -22.85
N ASN A 211 -23.60 -12.78 -23.09
CA ASN A 211 -23.80 -13.94 -22.22
C ASN A 211 -25.27 -14.19 -21.83
N GLU A 212 -26.22 -13.73 -22.66
CA GLU A 212 -27.64 -13.94 -22.38
C GLU A 212 -28.02 -15.44 -22.42
N ASN A 213 -27.28 -16.24 -23.19
CA ASN A 213 -27.57 -17.66 -23.39
C ASN A 213 -27.43 -18.49 -22.10
N THR A 214 -26.60 -18.07 -21.15
CA THR A 214 -26.42 -18.80 -19.87
C THR A 214 -27.35 -18.29 -18.78
N LYS A 215 -27.77 -17.03 -18.87
CA LYS A 215 -28.46 -16.30 -17.79
C LYS A 215 -27.67 -16.27 -16.46
N ASN A 216 -26.39 -16.62 -16.50
CA ASN A 216 -25.50 -16.68 -15.34
C ASN A 216 -24.36 -15.67 -15.49
N PRO A 217 -24.37 -14.56 -14.72
CA PRO A 217 -23.34 -13.54 -14.87
C PRO A 217 -21.96 -13.95 -14.34
N ALA A 218 -21.82 -15.03 -13.57
CA ALA A 218 -20.51 -15.56 -13.16
C ALA A 218 -19.72 -16.16 -14.34
N GLN A 219 -20.39 -16.45 -15.47
CA GLN A 219 -19.76 -17.04 -16.65
C GLN A 219 -19.14 -16.01 -17.60
N MET A 220 -19.29 -14.71 -17.33
CA MET A 220 -18.62 -13.66 -18.09
C MET A 220 -18.14 -12.55 -17.18
N THR A 221 -16.86 -12.21 -17.32
CA THR A 221 -16.28 -10.98 -16.78
C THR A 221 -15.89 -10.08 -17.94
N ILE A 222 -16.02 -8.77 -17.75
CA ILE A 222 -15.65 -7.77 -18.74
C ILE A 222 -14.75 -6.76 -18.06
N TYR A 223 -13.56 -6.57 -18.60
CA TYR A 223 -12.62 -5.56 -18.16
C TYR A 223 -12.38 -4.58 -19.31
N THR A 224 -12.71 -3.31 -19.12
CA THR A 224 -12.52 -2.26 -20.14
C THR A 224 -11.53 -1.22 -19.62
N TYR A 225 -10.49 -0.92 -20.40
CA TYR A 225 -9.43 0.05 -20.02
C TYR A 225 -9.82 1.52 -20.30
N SER A 226 -10.95 1.73 -20.98
CA SER A 226 -11.50 3.04 -21.30
C SER A 226 -12.92 3.21 -20.69
N ALA A 227 -13.92 3.60 -21.49
CA ALA A 227 -15.32 3.72 -21.12
C ALA A 227 -16.17 2.56 -21.69
N SER A 228 -17.33 2.30 -21.06
CA SER A 228 -18.31 1.33 -21.53
C SER A 228 -19.69 1.96 -21.69
N GLU A 229 -20.29 1.85 -22.87
CA GLU A 229 -21.64 2.38 -23.17
C GLU A 229 -22.62 1.26 -23.51
N PHE A 230 -23.78 1.24 -22.84
CA PHE A 230 -24.83 0.25 -23.06
C PHE A 230 -26.09 0.91 -23.60
N TYR A 231 -26.47 0.60 -24.83
CA TYR A 231 -27.62 1.20 -25.52
C TYR A 231 -28.94 0.48 -25.23
N VAL A 232 -30.02 1.07 -25.73
CA VAL A 232 -31.40 0.64 -25.49
C VAL A 232 -31.59 -0.85 -25.75
N GLY A 233 -32.28 -1.53 -24.84
CA GLY A 233 -32.64 -2.94 -24.99
C GLY A 233 -31.46 -3.93 -24.94
N SER A 234 -30.22 -3.47 -24.77
CA SER A 234 -29.07 -4.34 -24.54
C SER A 234 -29.28 -5.18 -23.26
N GLN A 235 -28.83 -6.44 -23.31
CA GLN A 235 -28.90 -7.39 -22.20
C GLN A 235 -27.53 -7.99 -21.97
N THR A 236 -26.94 -7.69 -20.82
CA THR A 236 -25.61 -8.18 -20.44
C THR A 236 -25.73 -9.02 -19.17
N TYR A 237 -25.13 -10.21 -19.17
CA TYR A 237 -25.00 -11.08 -17.99
C TYR A 237 -23.52 -11.21 -17.65
N ALA A 238 -22.99 -10.26 -16.89
CA ALA A 238 -21.56 -10.21 -16.58
C ALA A 238 -21.28 -9.40 -15.32
N PHE A 239 -20.10 -9.60 -14.74
CA PHE A 239 -19.47 -8.63 -13.83
C PHE A 239 -18.49 -7.77 -14.62
N ILE A 240 -18.66 -6.45 -14.52
CA ILE A 240 -18.00 -5.48 -15.40
C ILE A 240 -17.13 -4.55 -14.56
N ARG A 241 -15.87 -4.42 -14.95
CA ARG A 241 -14.94 -3.42 -14.45
C ARG A 241 -14.57 -2.50 -15.61
N THR A 242 -14.77 -1.20 -15.45
CA THR A 242 -14.37 -0.17 -16.45
C THR A 242 -13.46 0.86 -15.80
N ASP A 243 -12.37 1.25 -16.46
CA ASP A 243 -11.38 2.16 -15.88
C ASP A 243 -11.92 3.58 -15.63
N ASN A 244 -12.81 4.05 -16.53
CA ASN A 244 -13.35 5.40 -16.48
C ASN A 244 -14.85 5.38 -16.19
N GLU A 245 -15.68 5.44 -17.24
CA GLU A 245 -17.12 5.64 -17.13
C GLU A 245 -17.91 4.45 -17.66
N VAL A 246 -18.97 4.07 -16.93
CA VAL A 246 -20.03 3.21 -17.42
C VAL A 246 -21.28 4.06 -17.65
N PHE A 247 -21.74 4.13 -18.89
CA PHE A 247 -22.94 4.86 -19.27
C PHE A 247 -24.02 3.89 -19.73
N MET A 248 -25.13 3.82 -19.00
CA MET A 248 -26.28 2.98 -19.34
C MET A 248 -27.40 3.84 -19.90
N HIS A 249 -27.69 3.72 -21.19
CA HIS A 249 -28.81 4.40 -21.82
C HIS A 249 -30.17 3.81 -21.39
N HIS A 250 -31.24 4.42 -21.90
CA HIS A 250 -32.60 4.05 -21.59
C HIS A 250 -32.87 2.54 -21.72
N ARG A 251 -33.32 1.90 -20.64
CA ARG A 251 -33.63 0.44 -20.59
C ARG A 251 -32.47 -0.49 -20.93
N ALA A 252 -31.22 -0.03 -20.88
CA ALA A 252 -30.07 -0.93 -20.86
C ALA A 252 -30.11 -1.75 -19.57
N ARG A 253 -29.78 -3.05 -19.65
CA ARG A 253 -29.82 -3.94 -18.50
C ARG A 253 -28.56 -4.77 -18.36
N ILE A 254 -27.95 -4.69 -17.19
CA ILE A 254 -26.84 -5.54 -16.75
C ILE A 254 -27.39 -6.43 -15.63
N ASN A 255 -27.20 -7.74 -15.73
CA ASN A 255 -27.45 -8.69 -14.65
C ASN A 255 -26.07 -9.13 -14.18
N GLY A 256 -25.73 -8.92 -12.91
CA GLY A 256 -24.37 -9.03 -12.39
C GLY A 256 -23.99 -7.80 -11.60
N GLY A 257 -22.78 -7.27 -11.80
CA GLY A 257 -22.32 -6.08 -11.08
C GLY A 257 -21.38 -5.20 -11.89
N VAL A 258 -21.22 -3.95 -11.45
CA VAL A 258 -20.44 -2.92 -12.15
C VAL A 258 -19.50 -2.23 -11.15
N LEU A 259 -18.24 -2.08 -11.55
CA LEU A 259 -17.23 -1.27 -10.88
C LEU A 259 -16.64 -0.30 -11.92
N ALA A 260 -16.71 1.01 -11.66
CA ALA A 260 -16.11 2.05 -12.50
C ALA A 260 -15.75 3.30 -11.69
N GLN A 261 -15.08 4.28 -12.28
CA GLN A 261 -14.90 5.58 -11.61
C GLN A 261 -16.22 6.37 -11.60
N PHE A 262 -16.90 6.41 -12.74
CA PHE A 262 -18.19 7.09 -12.89
C PHE A 262 -19.24 6.12 -13.45
N ILE A 263 -20.44 6.12 -12.86
CA ILE A 263 -21.55 5.29 -13.33
C ILE A 263 -22.77 6.18 -13.56
N ASP A 264 -23.17 6.31 -14.81
CA ASP A 264 -24.32 7.11 -15.25
C ASP A 264 -25.44 6.18 -15.75
N MET A 265 -26.51 6.07 -14.95
CA MET A 265 -27.66 5.22 -15.23
C MET A 265 -28.85 6.07 -15.70
N ARG A 266 -29.13 6.05 -17.02
CA ARG A 266 -30.23 6.81 -17.64
C ARG A 266 -31.59 6.18 -17.39
N THR A 267 -32.63 6.86 -17.88
CA THR A 267 -34.04 6.54 -17.63
C THR A 267 -34.37 5.05 -17.75
N GLU A 268 -34.92 4.44 -16.71
CA GLU A 268 -35.31 3.02 -16.67
C GLU A 268 -34.19 2.00 -16.95
N SER A 269 -32.92 2.40 -16.92
CA SER A 269 -31.79 1.46 -16.96
C SER A 269 -31.68 0.68 -15.64
N GLN A 270 -31.14 -0.54 -15.70
CA GLN A 270 -31.10 -1.43 -14.55
C GLN A 270 -29.81 -2.21 -14.43
N VAL A 271 -29.24 -2.22 -13.23
CA VAL A 271 -28.29 -3.25 -12.79
C VAL A 271 -29.05 -4.20 -11.87
N VAL A 272 -29.16 -5.46 -12.24
CA VAL A 272 -29.82 -6.50 -11.43
C VAL A 272 -28.74 -7.32 -10.76
N TYR A 273 -28.52 -7.05 -9.49
CA TYR A 273 -27.46 -7.69 -8.74
C TYR A 273 -27.76 -9.17 -8.50
N ASN A 274 -26.72 -9.99 -8.66
CA ASN A 274 -26.76 -11.42 -8.37
C ASN A 274 -25.63 -11.76 -7.38
N ALA A 275 -25.93 -11.63 -6.09
CA ALA A 275 -24.98 -11.88 -5.02
C ALA A 275 -24.41 -13.31 -5.06
N ALA A 276 -25.23 -14.32 -5.39
CA ALA A 276 -24.78 -15.71 -5.48
C ALA A 276 -23.72 -15.88 -6.60
N ALA A 277 -23.92 -15.23 -7.74
CA ALA A 277 -22.96 -15.26 -8.84
C ALA A 277 -21.66 -14.49 -8.51
N ALA A 278 -21.73 -13.43 -7.69
CA ALA A 278 -20.55 -12.68 -7.25
C ALA A 278 -19.61 -13.55 -6.38
N GLN A 279 -20.17 -14.49 -5.61
CA GLN A 279 -19.40 -15.41 -4.77
C GLN A 279 -18.63 -16.46 -5.57
N THR A 280 -19.09 -16.80 -6.77
CA THR A 280 -18.46 -17.80 -7.65
C THR A 280 -17.68 -17.16 -8.79
N LEU A 281 -17.41 -15.86 -8.70
CA LEU A 281 -16.80 -15.09 -9.78
C LEU A 281 -15.32 -15.43 -9.96
N ASP A 282 -14.96 -15.91 -11.15
CA ASP A 282 -13.56 -16.09 -11.56
C ASP A 282 -13.14 -14.93 -12.46
N PHE A 283 -12.66 -13.84 -11.84
CA PHE A 283 -12.07 -12.69 -12.54
C PHE A 283 -10.54 -12.82 -12.64
N LYS A 284 -10.04 -14.07 -12.76
CA LYS A 284 -8.61 -14.41 -12.89
C LYS A 284 -7.72 -13.64 -11.91
N ASN A 285 -6.67 -13.01 -12.40
CA ASN A 285 -5.64 -12.38 -11.57
C ASN A 285 -6.11 -11.07 -10.94
N ILE A 286 -7.19 -10.45 -11.44
CA ILE A 286 -7.71 -9.18 -10.94
C ILE A 286 -8.29 -9.33 -9.54
N CYS A 287 -9.00 -10.44 -9.30
CA CYS A 287 -9.68 -10.70 -8.04
C CYS A 287 -8.95 -11.67 -7.14
N ARG A 288 -7.67 -11.94 -7.41
CA ARG A 288 -6.82 -12.64 -6.48
C ARG A 288 -6.19 -11.61 -5.55
N ALA A 289 -6.56 -11.65 -4.26
CA ALA A 289 -5.73 -11.02 -3.25
C ALA A 289 -4.31 -11.55 -3.43
N SER A 290 -3.38 -10.66 -3.79
CA SER A 290 -2.11 -10.68 -3.06
C SER A 290 -2.50 -10.65 -1.58
N SER A 291 -2.16 -11.68 -0.85
CA SER A 291 -2.59 -11.90 0.53
C SER A 291 -2.46 -10.66 1.43
N GLY A 292 -3.58 -9.96 1.63
CA GLY A 292 -3.95 -9.34 2.91
C GLY A 292 -3.37 -7.98 3.29
N TYR A 293 -3.92 -6.89 2.74
CA TYR A 293 -4.40 -5.67 3.43
C TYR A 293 -4.90 -4.68 2.35
N PRO A 294 -5.76 -3.67 2.66
CA PRO A 294 -6.01 -2.56 1.74
C PRO A 294 -4.67 -1.97 1.31
N ILE A 295 -4.32 -2.19 0.05
CA ILE A 295 -3.09 -1.69 -0.54
C ILE A 295 -3.32 -0.19 -0.74
N PRO A 296 -2.59 0.69 -0.05
CA PRO A 296 -2.62 2.11 -0.37
C PRO A 296 -2.14 2.27 -1.81
N THR A 297 -2.88 3.05 -2.59
CA THR A 297 -2.54 3.37 -3.99
C THR A 297 -1.30 4.26 -4.13
N THR A 298 -0.65 4.58 -3.00
CA THR A 298 0.58 5.36 -2.87
C THR A 298 1.41 4.73 -1.75
N GLU A 299 2.70 4.52 -1.97
CA GLU A 299 3.63 4.19 -0.90
C GLU A 299 3.45 5.20 0.25
N PHE A 300 3.37 4.72 1.48
CA PHE A 300 3.44 5.59 2.64
C PHE A 300 4.29 4.95 3.73
N ALA A 301 4.95 5.80 4.50
CA ALA A 301 5.79 5.41 5.62
C ALA A 301 5.26 6.06 6.90
N ASN A 302 4.96 5.27 7.92
CA ASN A 302 4.74 5.74 9.27
C ASN A 302 6.09 5.74 9.98
N ILE A 303 6.65 6.91 10.25
CA ILE A 303 8.00 7.07 10.80
C ILE A 303 7.89 7.64 12.23
N SER A 304 8.68 7.09 13.15
CA SER A 304 8.74 7.51 14.55
C SER A 304 10.20 7.70 15.00
N TYR A 305 10.47 8.86 15.58
CA TYR A 305 11.74 9.24 16.23
C TYR A 305 11.43 10.28 17.32
N PRO A 306 12.27 10.42 18.36
CA PRO A 306 12.08 11.43 19.39
C PRO A 306 12.44 12.84 18.87
N ASP A 307 11.75 13.88 19.32
CA ASP A 307 12.07 15.28 18.94
C ASP A 307 13.38 15.79 19.58
N THR A 308 13.75 15.23 20.75
CA THR A 308 14.94 15.58 21.53
C THR A 308 15.62 14.33 22.09
N THR A 309 16.95 14.34 22.23
CA THR A 309 17.70 13.26 22.89
C THR A 309 18.93 13.79 23.65
N GLU A 310 19.33 13.10 24.72
CA GLU A 310 20.59 13.33 25.43
C GLU A 310 21.74 12.43 24.95
N GLU A 311 21.40 11.43 24.13
CA GLU A 311 22.34 10.50 23.53
C GLU A 311 22.80 10.98 22.15
N PRO A 312 24.04 10.72 21.72
CA PRO A 312 24.57 11.15 20.42
C PRO A 312 23.99 10.35 19.24
N PHE A 313 22.97 9.53 19.50
CA PHE A 313 22.26 8.74 18.52
C PHE A 313 20.75 8.73 18.81
N VAL A 314 19.96 8.53 17.76
CA VAL A 314 18.53 8.21 17.86
C VAL A 314 18.21 6.92 17.14
N VAL A 315 17.26 6.17 17.70
CA VAL A 315 16.65 5.03 17.02
C VAL A 315 15.46 5.56 16.22
N ILE A 316 15.58 5.50 14.90
CA ILE A 316 14.50 5.81 13.97
C ILE A 316 13.83 4.50 13.61
N THR A 317 12.52 4.41 13.85
CA THR A 317 11.71 3.25 13.49
C THR A 317 10.64 3.65 12.50
N GLY A 318 10.20 2.71 11.69
CA GLY A 318 9.02 2.95 10.87
C GLY A 318 8.44 1.71 10.23
N GLU A 319 7.24 1.89 9.69
CA GLU A 319 6.51 0.90 8.90
C GLU A 319 6.27 1.49 7.50
N VAL A 320 6.81 0.83 6.48
CA VAL A 320 6.65 1.16 5.06
C VAL A 320 5.60 0.23 4.46
N HIS A 321 4.59 0.82 3.83
CA HIS A 321 3.57 0.11 3.08
C HIS A 321 3.83 0.28 1.59
N SER A 322 4.13 -0.81 0.88
CA SER A 322 4.51 -0.78 -0.54
C SER A 322 4.13 -2.07 -1.28
N PHE A 323 3.83 -1.96 -2.58
CA PHE A 323 3.58 -3.09 -3.48
C PHE A 323 4.85 -3.87 -3.82
N TRP A 324 5.98 -3.17 -3.87
CA TRP A 324 7.24 -3.72 -4.35
C TRP A 324 7.86 -4.65 -3.31
N ASP A 325 8.59 -5.66 -3.77
CA ASP A 325 9.38 -6.49 -2.88
C ASP A 325 10.51 -5.65 -2.24
N ALA A 326 10.98 -6.05 -1.06
CA ALA A 326 12.04 -5.33 -0.36
C ALA A 326 13.32 -5.17 -1.21
N SER A 327 13.55 -6.05 -2.20
CA SER A 327 14.67 -5.95 -3.15
C SER A 327 14.54 -4.80 -4.15
N ASP A 328 13.32 -4.33 -4.40
CA ASP A 328 12.98 -3.28 -5.35
C ASP A 328 12.77 -1.93 -4.65
N LEU A 329 12.93 -1.90 -3.32
CA LEU A 329 12.79 -0.72 -2.49
C LEU A 329 14.14 -0.29 -1.95
N MET A 330 14.44 0.99 -2.06
CA MET A 330 15.63 1.59 -1.47
C MET A 330 15.22 2.64 -0.45
N LEU A 331 15.24 2.27 0.83
CA LEU A 331 15.06 3.20 1.93
C LEU A 331 16.41 3.80 2.33
N MET A 332 16.49 5.13 2.36
CA MET A 332 17.65 5.90 2.81
C MET A 332 17.28 6.71 4.04
N VAL A 333 18.16 6.75 5.03
CA VAL A 333 18.08 7.67 6.18
C VAL A 333 19.37 8.49 6.22
N GLY A 334 19.27 9.77 5.87
CA GLY A 334 20.43 10.57 5.48
C GLY A 334 21.08 10.00 4.22
N SER A 335 22.35 9.63 4.30
CA SER A 335 23.10 8.98 3.21
C SER A 335 23.21 7.45 3.37
N GLU A 336 22.64 6.88 4.43
CA GLU A 336 22.81 5.46 4.74
C GLU A 336 21.61 4.64 4.25
N PRO A 337 21.84 3.55 3.48
CA PRO A 337 20.78 2.64 3.10
C PRO A 337 20.32 1.81 4.29
N VAL A 338 19.00 1.67 4.46
CA VAL A 338 18.40 0.94 5.58
C VAL A 338 17.67 -0.29 5.06
N ALA A 339 17.97 -1.44 5.66
CA ALA A 339 17.33 -2.69 5.31
C ALA A 339 15.85 -2.70 5.75
N LEU A 340 14.98 -3.12 4.83
CA LEU A 340 13.56 -3.34 5.07
C LEU A 340 13.32 -4.79 5.48
N ILE A 341 12.76 -5.00 6.68
CA ILE A 341 12.38 -6.31 7.19
C ILE A 341 10.90 -6.54 6.89
N ARG A 342 10.61 -7.51 6.02
CA ARG A 342 9.23 -7.89 5.69
C ARG A 342 8.53 -8.48 6.91
N VAL A 343 7.49 -7.82 7.39
CA VAL A 343 6.67 -8.30 8.52
C VAL A 343 5.49 -9.12 8.01
N ARG A 344 4.90 -8.66 6.90
CA ARG A 344 3.83 -9.32 6.14
C ARG A 344 3.84 -8.79 4.71
N ASP A 345 3.04 -9.38 3.84
CA ASP A 345 2.95 -8.95 2.44
C ASP A 345 2.63 -7.44 2.35
N GLY A 346 3.46 -6.73 1.60
CA GLY A 346 3.36 -5.29 1.38
C GLY A 346 3.64 -4.40 2.60
N VAL A 347 4.12 -4.95 3.71
CA VAL A 347 4.45 -4.19 4.92
C VAL A 347 5.84 -4.55 5.41
N TYR A 348 6.70 -3.53 5.44
CA TYR A 348 8.08 -3.63 5.85
C TYR A 348 8.31 -2.78 7.09
N ARG A 349 9.13 -3.26 8.01
CA ARG A 349 9.63 -2.46 9.13
C ARG A 349 11.09 -2.19 8.96
N PHE A 350 11.50 -1.03 9.47
CA PHE A 350 12.90 -0.70 9.61
C PHE A 350 13.17 -0.12 10.98
N GLU A 351 14.41 -0.31 11.41
CA GLU A 351 14.98 0.28 12.59
C GLU A 351 16.43 0.64 12.24
N VAL A 352 16.80 1.90 12.45
CA VAL A 352 18.16 2.39 12.21
C VAL A 352 18.60 3.30 13.35
N THR A 353 19.83 3.13 13.79
CA THR A 353 20.49 4.05 14.71
C THR A 353 21.17 5.15 13.90
N TYR A 354 20.74 6.39 14.05
CA TYR A 354 21.26 7.54 13.34
C TYR A 354 22.10 8.42 14.27
N TYR A 355 23.33 8.75 13.86
CA TYR A 355 24.26 9.57 14.62
C TYR A 355 23.95 11.06 14.47
N LEU A 356 24.07 11.80 15.57
CA LEU A 356 23.74 13.23 15.66
C LEU A 356 25.02 14.06 15.80
N PRO A 357 25.60 14.57 14.69
CA PRO A 357 26.90 15.25 14.71
C PRO A 357 26.93 16.64 15.35
N GLY A 358 25.79 17.21 15.76
CA GLY A 358 25.75 18.53 16.42
C GLY A 358 24.47 18.76 17.21
N TRP A 359 24.29 19.95 17.79
CA TRP A 359 23.09 20.26 18.60
C TRP A 359 21.78 20.19 17.79
N TYR A 360 21.78 20.69 16.56
CA TYR A 360 20.60 20.68 15.70
C TYR A 360 20.82 19.79 14.48
N ASN A 361 20.10 18.68 14.42
CA ASN A 361 20.28 17.69 13.36
C ASN A 361 19.03 17.63 12.49
N ARG A 362 19.26 17.68 11.19
CA ARG A 362 18.24 17.45 10.17
C ARG A 362 18.67 16.24 9.36
N PHE A 363 17.75 15.33 9.13
CA PHE A 363 17.95 14.20 8.25
C PHE A 363 16.74 14.05 7.34
N ASP A 364 17.00 13.60 6.13
CA ASP A 364 15.97 13.24 5.18
C ASP A 364 15.82 11.71 5.17
N ILE A 365 14.60 11.23 5.13
CA ILE A 365 14.25 9.83 4.97
C ILE A 365 13.59 9.71 3.62
N SER A 366 14.14 8.87 2.75
CA SER A 366 13.58 8.72 1.42
C SER A 366 13.41 7.27 1.02
N LEU A 367 12.32 6.99 0.33
CA LEU A 367 12.01 5.68 -0.23
C LEU A 367 11.92 5.83 -1.75
N ASP A 368 12.83 5.17 -2.44
CA ASP A 368 12.80 5.03 -3.91
C ASP A 368 12.08 3.72 -4.25
N SER A 369 11.11 3.82 -5.15
CA SER A 369 10.33 2.70 -5.67
C SER A 369 10.12 2.83 -7.18
N PRO A 370 9.87 1.73 -7.92
CA PRO A 370 9.74 1.79 -9.38
C PRO A 370 8.60 2.68 -9.92
N ASN A 371 7.65 3.08 -9.07
CA ASN A 371 6.55 4.00 -9.40
C ASN A 371 6.76 5.44 -8.89
N GLY A 372 7.83 5.73 -8.14
CA GLY A 372 8.08 7.09 -7.66
C GLY A 372 9.00 7.19 -6.45
N TYR A 373 9.05 8.39 -5.88
CA TYR A 373 9.92 8.73 -4.77
C TYR A 373 9.08 9.34 -3.64
N LEU A 374 9.24 8.82 -2.42
CA LEU A 374 8.65 9.37 -1.20
C LEU A 374 9.76 9.99 -0.35
N GLU A 375 9.56 11.23 0.09
CA GLU A 375 10.48 11.97 0.94
C GLU A 375 9.77 12.39 2.24
N HIS A 376 10.39 12.10 3.37
CA HIS A 376 10.02 12.61 4.68
C HIS A 376 11.22 13.31 5.29
N ARG A 377 10.98 14.42 5.99
CA ARG A 377 12.05 15.20 6.57
C ARG A 377 11.92 15.23 8.09
N GLY A 378 12.95 14.75 8.76
CA GLY A 378 13.04 14.72 10.22
C GLY A 378 13.96 15.79 10.78
N THR A 379 13.67 16.21 12.01
CA THR A 379 14.50 17.11 12.81
C THR A 379 14.59 16.57 14.23
N VAL A 380 15.80 16.52 14.78
CA VAL A 380 16.05 16.09 16.16
C VAL A 380 17.04 17.06 16.79
N THR A 381 16.71 17.53 18.00
CA THR A 381 17.61 18.35 18.80
C THR A 381 18.39 17.45 19.76
N TYR A 382 19.71 17.43 19.59
CA TYR A 382 20.63 16.71 20.46
C TYR A 382 21.12 17.62 21.57
N HIS A 383 20.77 17.32 22.82
CA HIS A 383 21.31 18.01 23.99
C HIS A 383 22.38 17.12 24.60
N PRO A 384 23.66 17.23 24.21
CA PRO A 384 24.71 16.44 24.86
C PRO A 384 24.64 16.64 26.37
N ALA A 385 24.89 15.57 27.12
CA ALA A 385 25.10 15.67 28.56
C ALA A 385 26.09 16.82 28.84
N GLU A 386 25.74 17.69 29.80
CA GLU A 386 26.47 18.93 30.04
C GLU A 386 27.97 18.66 30.17
N VAL A 387 28.78 19.32 29.34
CA VAL A 387 30.24 19.25 29.45
C VAL A 387 30.60 19.90 30.78
N TYR A 388 31.27 19.16 31.65
CA TYR A 388 31.75 19.72 32.90
C TYR A 388 33.20 20.17 32.74
N VAL A 389 33.52 21.28 33.39
CA VAL A 389 34.89 21.78 33.57
C VAL A 389 35.03 22.16 35.03
N GLU A 390 35.92 21.48 35.72
CA GLU A 390 36.20 21.69 37.13
C GLU A 390 37.64 22.18 37.28
N ILE A 391 37.84 23.33 37.92
CA ILE A 391 39.15 23.95 38.15
C ILE A 391 39.55 23.68 39.61
N ASP A 392 40.77 23.15 39.82
CA ASP A 392 41.36 22.83 41.13
C ASP A 392 42.66 23.63 41.30
N PRO A 393 42.87 24.35 42.43
CA PRO A 393 42.02 24.42 43.64
C PRO A 393 40.92 25.48 43.60
N GLU A 394 39.78 25.19 44.25
CA GLU A 394 38.73 26.15 44.55
C GLU A 394 39.26 27.22 45.55
N ASP A 395 39.15 28.50 45.17
CA ASP A 395 39.47 29.69 45.96
C ASP A 395 40.84 29.74 46.65
N LEU A 396 41.79 30.40 45.99
CA LEU A 396 43.14 30.63 46.50
C LEU A 396 43.42 32.11 46.76
N GLN A 397 44.03 32.39 47.91
CA GLN A 397 44.80 33.61 48.14
C GLN A 397 46.29 33.30 47.97
N THR A 398 47.00 34.11 47.20
CA THR A 398 48.44 33.91 46.96
C THR A 398 49.16 35.23 46.77
N ASP A 399 50.44 35.28 47.16
CA ASP A 399 51.34 36.39 46.86
C ASP A 399 52.14 36.20 45.56
N ALA A 400 51.99 35.05 44.90
CA ALA A 400 52.76 34.69 43.71
C ALA A 400 52.38 35.54 42.48
N GLU A 401 53.33 35.77 41.58
CA GLU A 401 53.11 36.48 40.32
C GLU A 401 52.46 35.60 39.24
N THR A 402 52.53 34.28 39.41
CA THR A 402 51.95 33.29 38.51
C THR A 402 51.28 32.17 39.32
N ILE A 403 50.28 31.54 38.74
CA ILE A 403 49.63 30.35 39.30
C ILE A 403 49.49 29.26 38.25
N THR A 404 49.67 28.00 38.67
CA THR A 404 49.33 26.85 37.84
C THR A 404 47.90 26.45 38.15
N LEU A 405 47.00 26.66 37.18
CA LEU A 405 45.63 26.15 37.26
C LEU A 405 45.63 24.72 36.72
N THR A 406 45.05 23.82 37.50
CA THR A 406 44.77 22.46 37.04
C THR A 406 43.27 22.24 37.02
N GLY A 407 42.83 21.23 36.29
CA GLY A 407 41.42 20.90 36.30
C GLY A 407 41.12 19.64 35.53
N THR A 408 39.86 19.23 35.60
CA THR A 408 39.31 18.14 34.80
C THR A 408 38.21 18.67 33.90
N PHE A 409 38.10 18.08 32.73
CA PHE A 409 37.01 18.33 31.81
C PHE A 409 36.49 17.00 31.30
N GLY A 410 35.22 16.92 30.97
CA GLY A 410 34.67 15.71 30.38
C GLY A 410 33.21 15.82 30.00
N ILE A 411 32.72 14.76 29.37
CA ILE A 411 31.31 14.59 29.06
C ILE A 411 30.80 13.37 29.84
N PRO A 412 29.70 13.49 30.60
CA PRO A 412 29.10 12.34 31.26
C PRO A 412 28.61 11.32 30.23
N GLY A 413 29.00 10.05 30.38
CA GLY A 413 28.45 8.91 29.63
C GLY A 413 29.45 8.17 28.73
N PRO A 414 29.06 7.01 28.17
CA PRO A 414 29.87 6.22 27.25
C PRO A 414 29.79 6.81 25.83
N GLN A 415 30.53 7.88 25.58
CA GLN A 415 30.68 8.45 24.23
C GLN A 415 31.85 7.76 23.49
N HIS A 416 31.76 7.72 22.16
CA HIS A 416 32.82 7.18 21.31
C HIS A 416 33.48 8.33 20.51
N ASN A 417 34.79 8.48 20.67
CA ASN A 417 35.71 9.31 19.84
C ASN A 417 35.36 10.80 19.72
N ILE A 418 35.39 11.54 20.82
CA ILE A 418 35.39 13.01 20.76
C ILE A 418 36.81 13.50 20.52
N GLU A 419 37.04 14.21 19.41
CA GLU A 419 38.29 14.95 19.20
C GLU A 419 38.22 16.30 19.92
N TRP A 420 38.97 16.43 21.02
CA TRP A 420 39.10 17.70 21.73
C TRP A 420 39.98 18.66 20.91
N HIS A 421 39.36 19.66 20.27
CA HIS A 421 40.06 20.61 19.40
C HIS A 421 40.88 21.66 20.17
N GLY A 422 40.55 21.93 21.43
CA GLY A 422 41.39 22.76 22.31
C GLY A 422 40.70 23.22 23.59
N LEU A 423 41.53 23.55 24.58
CA LEU A 423 41.15 24.30 25.77
C LEU A 423 41.85 25.66 25.73
N VAL A 424 41.11 26.71 26.07
CA VAL A 424 41.67 28.06 26.21
C VAL A 424 41.33 28.63 27.58
N LEU A 425 42.29 29.32 28.16
CA LEU A 425 42.11 30.08 29.38
C LEU A 425 41.89 31.55 29.01
N VAL A 426 40.79 32.10 29.49
CA VAL A 426 40.44 33.52 29.39
C VAL A 426 40.54 34.12 30.78
N ALA A 427 41.06 35.34 30.89
CA ALA A 427 41.02 36.10 32.13
C ALA A 427 40.76 37.57 31.83
N ASP A 428 40.09 38.27 32.73
CA ASP A 428 39.67 39.66 32.52
C ASP A 428 40.85 40.63 32.31
N HIS A 429 42.02 40.30 32.87
CA HIS A 429 43.24 41.11 32.77
C HIS A 429 44.20 40.66 31.66
N LEU A 430 43.89 39.59 30.93
CA LEU A 430 44.76 39.09 29.86
C LEU A 430 44.38 39.72 28.50
N PRO A 431 45.37 40.19 27.71
CA PRO A 431 45.10 40.81 26.41
C PRO A 431 44.72 39.81 25.31
N SER A 432 44.93 38.51 25.54
CA SER A 432 44.60 37.43 24.61
C SER A 432 44.41 36.11 25.38
N GLU A 433 43.74 35.15 24.75
CA GLU A 433 43.56 33.80 25.28
C GLU A 433 44.93 33.10 25.47
N LEU A 434 45.09 32.37 26.58
CA LEU A 434 46.26 31.55 26.82
C LEU A 434 45.98 30.09 26.40
N PRO A 435 46.88 29.45 25.64
CA PRO A 435 46.74 28.05 25.30
C PRO A 435 46.88 27.19 26.56
N VAL A 436 45.92 26.30 26.77
CA VAL A 436 45.94 25.37 27.90
C VAL A 436 46.62 24.07 27.46
N THR A 437 47.53 23.54 28.29
CA THR A 437 48.17 22.25 28.01
C THR A 437 47.29 21.13 28.54
N ILE A 438 46.88 20.23 27.65
CA ILE A 438 46.17 19.01 28.04
C ILE A 438 47.21 18.01 28.54
N THR A 439 47.10 17.62 29.81
CA THR A 439 48.10 16.78 30.49
C THR A 439 47.76 15.31 30.40
N GLU A 440 46.48 14.95 30.41
CA GLU A 440 45.98 13.59 30.24
C GLU A 440 44.68 13.61 29.45
N VAL A 441 44.48 12.64 28.55
CA VAL A 441 43.23 12.45 27.80
C VAL A 441 42.82 11.00 27.89
N THR A 442 41.58 10.78 28.28
CA THR A 442 40.85 9.52 28.13
C THR A 442 39.75 9.71 27.09
N GLU A 443 39.02 8.63 26.78
CA GLU A 443 37.95 8.69 25.77
C GLU A 443 36.86 9.73 26.07
N ASN A 444 36.54 9.98 27.35
CA ASN A 444 35.41 10.83 27.75
C ASN A 444 35.78 11.99 28.70
N SER A 445 37.03 12.06 29.15
CA SER A 445 37.50 13.13 30.04
C SER A 445 38.99 13.37 29.87
N GLY A 446 39.45 14.53 30.29
CA GLY A 446 40.86 14.86 30.34
C GLY A 446 41.20 15.71 31.55
N ARG A 447 42.50 15.90 31.71
CA ARG A 447 43.09 16.82 32.68
C ARG A 447 43.85 17.89 31.93
N PHE A 448 43.84 19.08 32.50
CA PHE A 448 44.57 20.19 31.94
C PHE A 448 45.44 20.88 32.98
N SER A 449 46.45 21.57 32.49
CA SER A 449 47.29 22.47 33.28
C SER A 449 47.67 23.69 32.45
N VAL A 450 47.61 24.86 33.07
CA VAL A 450 48.01 26.12 32.47
C VAL A 450 48.65 27.01 33.51
N GLU A 451 49.79 27.61 33.17
CA GLU A 451 50.39 28.67 33.98
C GLU A 451 49.79 30.01 33.56
N ALA A 452 49.21 30.73 34.52
CA ALA A 452 48.55 32.00 34.30
C ALA A 452 49.22 33.10 35.15
N PRO A 453 49.48 34.29 34.59
CA PRO A 453 49.99 35.40 35.37
C PRO A 453 48.87 36.04 36.21
N LEU A 454 49.22 36.50 37.41
CA LEU A 454 48.32 37.18 38.34
C LEU A 454 48.68 38.67 38.44
N VAL A 455 47.67 39.54 38.41
CA VAL A 455 47.80 40.96 38.77
C VAL A 455 47.35 41.17 40.23
N PRO A 456 47.83 42.21 40.93
CA PRO A 456 47.34 42.53 42.27
C PRO A 456 45.82 42.72 42.29
N GLY A 457 45.12 42.09 43.23
CA GLY A 457 43.65 42.13 43.32
C GLY A 457 42.94 40.86 42.88
N ASP A 458 41.66 41.00 42.54
CA ASP A 458 40.82 39.92 42.04
C ASP A 458 41.20 39.57 40.60
N ASN A 459 41.54 38.31 40.37
CA ASN A 459 41.80 37.74 39.05
C ASN A 459 40.69 36.74 38.76
N TYR A 460 39.84 37.04 37.78
CA TYR A 460 38.84 36.10 37.31
C TYR A 460 39.37 35.33 36.11
N PHE A 461 39.44 34.01 36.25
CA PHE A 461 39.85 33.08 35.22
C PHE A 461 38.66 32.25 34.77
N SER A 462 38.66 31.93 33.49
CA SER A 462 37.61 31.13 32.88
C SER A 462 38.22 30.17 31.86
N VAL A 463 37.91 28.87 32.03
CA VAL A 463 38.36 27.83 31.11
C VAL A 463 37.22 27.49 30.17
N ARG A 464 37.51 27.58 28.87
CA ARG A 464 36.56 27.27 27.80
C ARG A 464 36.98 26.01 27.08
N VAL A 465 36.02 25.09 26.94
CA VAL A 465 36.19 23.87 26.15
C VAL A 465 35.58 24.09 24.78
N ILE A 466 36.39 23.91 23.73
CA ILE A 466 35.96 23.99 22.34
C ILE A 466 35.92 22.58 21.77
N ASN A 467 34.71 22.01 21.73
CA ASN A 467 34.44 20.68 21.18
C ASN A 467 34.22 20.73 19.65
N THR A 468 33.64 21.80 19.11
CA THR A 468 33.36 21.95 17.67
C THR A 468 33.56 23.40 17.22
N PRO A 469 34.21 23.66 16.06
CA PRO A 469 34.33 25.01 15.52
C PRO A 469 32.95 25.66 15.28
N GLY A 470 32.64 26.72 16.03
CA GLY A 470 31.40 27.50 15.88
C GLY A 470 30.31 27.23 16.92
N GLU A 471 30.51 26.30 17.86
CA GLU A 471 29.61 26.10 19.00
C GLU A 471 29.91 27.09 20.15
N ILE A 472 28.91 27.33 21.01
CA ILE A 472 29.08 28.14 22.21
C ILE A 472 29.92 27.31 23.19
N PRO A 473 31.11 27.79 23.60
CA PRO A 473 31.98 27.02 24.48
C PRO A 473 31.34 26.87 25.86
N TRP A 474 31.52 25.70 26.46
CA TRP A 474 31.21 25.50 27.88
C TRP A 474 32.28 26.19 28.71
N GLU A 475 31.84 26.94 29.73
CA GLU A 475 32.66 27.87 30.47
C GLU A 475 32.54 27.58 31.97
N SER A 476 33.69 27.40 32.63
CA SER A 476 33.77 27.33 34.09
C SER A 476 34.79 28.34 34.57
N GLY A 477 34.43 29.09 35.61
CA GLY A 477 35.22 30.21 36.09
C GLY A 477 35.66 30.05 37.54
N ILE A 478 36.82 30.62 37.87
CA ILE A 478 37.36 30.70 39.21
C ILE A 478 37.88 32.11 39.49
N SER A 479 37.71 32.57 40.74
CA SER A 479 38.30 33.82 41.21
C SER A 479 39.51 33.53 42.09
N ILE A 480 40.61 34.25 41.87
CA ILE A 480 41.84 34.12 42.65
C ILE A 480 42.27 35.52 43.08
N PHE A 481 42.48 35.70 44.38
CA PHE A 481 42.90 36.99 44.92
C PHE A 481 44.41 37.03 45.18
N ARG A 482 45.11 37.96 44.52
CA ARG A 482 46.52 38.21 44.76
C ARG A 482 46.72 39.34 45.77
N THR A 483 47.32 39.03 46.92
CA THR A 483 47.50 39.95 48.04
C THR A 483 48.68 40.91 47.86
N SER A 484 49.71 40.54 47.10
CA SER A 484 50.92 41.34 46.89
C SER A 484 50.76 42.40 45.79
N GLY A 485 51.13 43.66 46.08
CA GLY A 485 51.10 44.78 45.12
C GLY A 485 50.08 45.89 45.38
N PHE A 486 49.32 45.82 46.49
CA PHE A 486 48.60 46.96 47.05
C PHE A 486 49.51 47.72 48.02
N GLU A 487 50.47 48.48 47.49
CA GLU A 487 51.16 49.55 48.24
C GLU A 487 50.95 50.91 47.58
#